data_AF-A0A0B6Y3N9-F1
#
_entry.id   AF-A0A0B6Y3N9-F1
#
_cell.length_a   1.000
_cell.length_b   1.000
_cell.length_c   1.000
_cell.angle_alpha   90.00
_cell.angle_beta   90.00
_cell.angle_gamma   90.00
#
_symmetry.space_group_name_H-M   'P 1'
#
loop_
_entity.id
_entity.type
_entity.pdbx_description
1 polymer ?
#
loop_
_entity_poly.entity_id
_entity_poly.type
_entity_poly.pdbx_seq_one_letter_code
_entity_poly.pdbx_strand_id
1 'polypeptide(L)' 'QFEKKIVTMTEDVAAAVNPKAYPLADPQMTQKLLELVQQSMNYNQLKRGGNEAAKTLNRGIADLIILAADAEPIEIV' A
#
# COMPACT_ATOMS: atom_id res chain seq x y z
N GLN A 1 -33.12 1.69 -22.25
CA GLN A 1 -32.58 0.77 -21.22
C GLN A 1 -31.05 0.59 -21.35
N PHE A 2 -30.29 1.60 -21.83
CA PHE A 2 -28.86 1.44 -22.16
C PHE A 2 -27.97 2.64 -21.79
N GLU A 3 -28.31 3.42 -20.77
CA GLU A 3 -27.45 4.54 -20.31
C GLU A 3 -27.03 4.47 -18.83
N LYS A 4 -27.62 3.60 -18.02
CA LYS A 4 -27.32 3.52 -16.58
C LYS A 4 -26.16 2.60 -16.19
N LYS A 5 -25.43 2.00 -17.15
CA LYS A 5 -24.38 0.99 -16.85
C LYS A 5 -22.94 1.52 -16.84
N ILE A 6 -22.70 2.77 -17.26
CA ILE A 6 -21.33 3.30 -17.44
C ILE A 6 -20.84 4.12 -16.22
N VAL A 7 -21.73 4.54 -15.31
CA VAL A 7 -21.37 5.52 -14.25
C VAL A 7 -20.97 4.86 -12.91
N THR A 8 -21.03 3.54 -12.77
CA THR A 8 -20.72 2.87 -11.48
C THR A 8 -19.35 2.20 -11.49
N MET A 9 -18.29 2.95 -11.78
CA MET A 9 -16.89 2.47 -11.62
C MET A 9 -15.95 3.50 -10.97
N THR A 10 -16.48 4.48 -10.23
CA THR A 10 -15.65 5.52 -9.58
C THR A 10 -15.87 5.68 -8.07
N GLU A 11 -16.74 4.87 -7.42
CA GLU A 11 -17.05 5.04 -5.99
C GLU A 11 -16.60 3.88 -5.08
N ASP A 12 -16.07 2.77 -5.62
CA ASP A 12 -15.74 1.58 -4.80
C ASP A 12 -14.27 1.45 -4.36
N VAL A 13 -13.40 2.43 -4.64
CA VAL A 13 -12.00 2.38 -4.14
C VAL A 13 -11.87 2.88 -2.70
N ALA A 14 -12.92 3.52 -2.16
CA ALA A 14 -12.96 4.00 -0.78
C ALA A 14 -13.58 2.99 0.20
N ALA A 15 -14.12 1.88 -0.28
CA ALA A 15 -15.04 1.03 0.50
C ALA A 15 -14.39 0.07 1.51
N ALA A 16 -13.06 0.04 1.67
CA ALA A 16 -12.42 -0.89 2.61
C ALA A 16 -11.13 -0.36 3.28
N VAL A 17 -10.86 0.94 3.22
CA VAL A 17 -9.66 1.48 3.86
C VAL A 17 -9.97 1.74 5.33
N ASN A 18 -9.32 1.00 6.23
CA ASN A 18 -9.58 1.11 7.66
C ASN A 18 -9.19 2.52 8.16
N PRO A 19 -10.03 3.22 8.97
CA PRO A 19 -9.68 4.53 9.52
C PRO A 19 -8.38 4.57 10.34
N LYS A 20 -7.88 3.42 10.81
CA LYS A 20 -6.56 3.30 11.47
C LYS A 20 -5.38 3.48 10.50
N ALA A 21 -5.59 3.31 9.20
CA ALA A 21 -4.54 3.43 8.18
C ALA A 21 -4.24 4.90 7.87
N TYR A 22 -3.54 5.57 8.77
CA TYR A 22 -3.04 6.92 8.60
C TYR A 22 -1.51 6.96 8.76
N PRO A 23 -0.78 7.63 7.85
CA PRO A 23 -1.24 8.41 6.69
C PRO A 23 -1.58 7.55 5.46
N LEU A 24 -2.58 7.99 4.68
CA LEU A 24 -2.96 7.38 3.40
C LEU A 24 -2.38 8.18 2.23
N ALA A 25 -1.72 7.51 1.30
CA ALA A 25 -1.16 8.14 0.10
C ALA A 25 -2.27 8.48 -0.91
N ASP A 26 -2.13 9.62 -1.59
CA ASP A 26 -2.99 9.94 -2.74
C ASP A 26 -2.74 8.96 -3.91
N PRO A 27 -3.64 8.88 -4.91
CA PRO A 27 -3.45 7.95 -6.03
C PRO A 27 -2.17 8.19 -6.85
N GLN A 28 -1.74 9.45 -7.00
CA GLN A 28 -0.54 9.79 -7.78
C GLN A 28 0.74 9.34 -7.05
N MET A 29 0.78 9.52 -5.74
CA MET A 29 1.85 9.10 -4.85
C MET A 29 1.88 7.59 -4.70
N THR A 30 0.72 6.93 -4.63
CA THR A 30 0.62 5.46 -4.65
C THR A 30 1.29 4.88 -5.89
N GLN A 31 1.02 5.44 -7.08
CA GLN A 31 1.66 4.99 -8.32
C GLN A 31 3.20 5.15 -8.28
N LYS A 32 3.69 6.30 -7.79
CA LYS A 32 5.13 6.53 -7.61
C LYS A 32 5.78 5.55 -6.62
N LEU A 33 5.10 5.25 -5.51
CA LEU A 33 5.57 4.27 -4.53
C LEU A 33 5.65 2.87 -5.14
N LEU A 34 4.66 2.46 -5.94
CA LEU A 34 4.66 1.18 -6.63
C LEU A 34 5.82 1.07 -7.64
N GLU A 35 6.11 2.14 -8.38
CA GLU A 35 7.27 2.20 -9.28
C GLU A 35 8.59 2.04 -8.50
N LEU A 36 8.74 2.71 -7.36
CA LEU A 36 9.92 2.60 -6.51
C LEU A 36 10.07 1.20 -5.89
N VAL A 37 8.97 0.56 -5.50
CA VAL A 37 8.96 -0.84 -5.03
C VAL A 37 9.41 -1.78 -6.15
N GLN A 38 8.94 -1.56 -7.38
CA GLN A 38 9.35 -2.35 -8.53
C GLN A 38 10.85 -2.19 -8.85
N GLN A 39 11.38 -0.97 -8.75
CA GLN A 39 12.82 -0.72 -8.90
C GLN A 39 13.63 -1.41 -7.79
N SER A 40 13.20 -1.27 -6.53
CA SER A 40 13.83 -1.89 -5.35
C SER A 40 13.83 -3.43 -5.43
N MET A 41 12.80 -4.00 -6.05
CA MET A 41 12.72 -5.43 -6.35
C MET A 41 13.82 -5.86 -7.32
N ASN A 42 14.02 -5.11 -8.40
CA ASN A 42 15.04 -5.41 -9.41
C ASN A 42 16.47 -5.31 -8.84
N TYR A 43 16.70 -4.41 -7.88
CA TYR A 43 17.98 -4.25 -7.18
C TYR A 43 18.17 -5.20 -5.98
N ASN A 44 17.22 -6.09 -5.69
CA ASN A 44 17.24 -7.00 -4.53
C ASN A 44 17.38 -6.29 -3.16
N GLN A 45 16.93 -5.04 -3.08
CA GLN A 45 16.98 -4.23 -1.84
C GLN A 45 15.68 -4.31 -1.03
N LEU A 46 14.60 -4.84 -1.62
CA LEU A 46 13.30 -4.94 -0.99
C LEU A 46 13.23 -6.08 0.03
N LYS A 47 12.77 -5.78 1.25
CA LYS A 47 12.31 -6.77 2.24
C LYS A 47 10.79 -6.76 2.29
N ARG A 48 10.17 -7.94 2.33
CA ARG A 48 8.70 -8.10 2.25
C ARG A 48 8.17 -8.84 3.47
N GLY A 49 6.97 -8.47 3.90
CA GLY A 49 6.27 -9.05 5.05
C GLY A 49 6.50 -8.27 6.35
N GLY A 50 5.53 -8.29 7.26
CA GLY A 50 5.53 -7.50 8.50
C GLY A 50 6.73 -7.79 9.41
N ASN A 51 7.08 -9.07 9.60
CA ASN A 51 8.22 -9.45 10.47
C ASN A 51 9.58 -8.96 9.94
N GLU A 52 9.78 -9.02 8.62
CA GLU A 52 11.03 -8.56 8.02
C GLU A 52 11.10 -7.03 7.99
N ALA A 53 9.96 -6.35 7.79
CA ALA A 53 9.86 -4.91 7.93
C ALA A 53 10.19 -4.44 9.36
N ALA A 54 9.62 -5.09 10.38
CA ALA A 54 9.94 -4.79 11.78
C ALA A 54 11.42 -5.05 12.12
N LYS A 55 12.00 -6.12 11.56
CA LYS A 55 13.41 -6.48 11.77
C LYS A 55 14.38 -5.49 11.11
N THR A 56 14.10 -5.00 9.91
CA THR A 56 14.94 -3.97 9.26
C THR A 56 14.79 -2.61 9.94
N LEU A 57 13.59 -2.28 10.41
CA LEU A 57 13.32 -1.10 11.22
C LEU A 57 14.12 -1.12 12.53
N ASN A 58 14.05 -2.21 13.29
CA ASN A 58 14.79 -2.37 14.55
C ASN A 58 16.31 -2.37 14.38
N ARG A 59 16.81 -2.71 13.19
CA ARG A 59 18.23 -2.66 12.84
C ARG A 59 18.68 -1.29 12.32
N GLY A 60 17.76 -0.35 12.09
CA GLY A 60 18.07 0.97 11.53
C GLY A 60 18.54 0.93 10.08
N ILE A 61 18.15 -0.09 9.31
CA ILE A 61 18.54 -0.26 7.89
C ILE A 61 17.40 0.18 6.95
N ALA A 62 16.16 0.25 7.45
CA ALA A 62 15.02 0.63 6.64
C ALA A 62 14.95 2.14 6.43
N ASP A 63 15.09 2.58 5.18
CA ASP A 63 14.89 3.99 4.78
C ASP A 63 13.41 4.33 4.54
N LEU A 64 12.62 3.35 4.09
CA LEU A 64 11.21 3.49 3.75
C LEU A 64 10.43 2.22 4.10
N ILE A 65 9.29 2.38 4.78
CA ILE A 65 8.34 1.30 5.06
C ILE A 65 7.01 1.67 4.40
N ILE A 66 6.44 0.72 3.63
CA ILE A 66 5.15 0.86 2.96
C ILE A 66 4.23 -0.19 3.55
N LEU A 67 3.09 0.26 4.07
CA LEU A 67 2.05 -0.60 4.66
C LEU A 67 0.81 -0.58 3.78
N ALA A 68 0.18 -1.74 3.62
CA ALA A 68 -1.07 -1.87 2.89
C ALA A 68 -2.24 -1.56 3.83
N ALA A 69 -3.14 -0.65 3.41
CA ALA A 69 -4.24 -0.18 4.22
C ALA A 69 -5.47 -1.12 4.22
N ASP A 70 -5.49 -2.09 3.30
CA ASP A 70 -6.50 -3.12 3.09
C ASP A 70 -6.10 -4.48 3.71
N ALA A 71 -5.06 -4.50 4.55
CA ALA A 71 -4.62 -5.73 5.20
C ALA A 71 -5.67 -6.26 6.18
N GLU A 72 -6.01 -7.54 6.04
CA GLU A 72 -6.85 -8.28 6.98
C GLU A 72 -6.06 -9.42 7.64
N PRO A 73 -5.88 -9.42 8.98
CA PRO A 73 -6.25 -8.39 9.96
C PRO A 73 -5.23 -7.23 10.02
N ILE A 74 -5.72 -6.00 10.19
CA ILE A 74 -4.87 -4.79 10.21
C ILE A 74 -3.93 -4.72 11.40
N GLU A 75 -4.26 -5.42 12.49
CA GLU A 75 -3.47 -5.46 13.72
C GLU A 75 -2.11 -6.16 13.56
N ILE A 76 -1.88 -6.89 12.47
CA ILE A 76 -0.64 -7.64 12.23
C ILE A 76 0.44 -6.81 11.53
N VAL A 77 0.05 -5.72 10.86
CA VAL A 77 0.95 -4.93 10.00
C VAL A 77 1.73 -3.89 10.79
#